data_AF-A0A4Z1SPW5-F1
#
_entry.id   AF-A0A4Z1SPW5-F1
#
_cell.length_a   1.000
_cell.length_b   1.000
_cell.length_c   1.000
_cell.angle_alpha   90.00
_cell.angle_beta   90.00
_cell.angle_gamma   90.00
#
_symmetry.space_group_name_H-M   'P 1'
#
loop_
_entity.id
_entity.type
_entity.pdbx_description
1 polymer ?
#
loop_
_entity_poly.entity_id
_entity_poly.type
_entity_poly.pdbx_seq_one_letter_code
_entity_poly.pdbx_strand_id
1 'polypeptide(L)'
;METVTSETKDKFYTRDELGVLRSAKVDAKVSDAAYLRAHPELEEIVESLYRSVLASKPPKAQLYRFVAEHFRELHAKRGSDGDNVEVRKNSCE
;
A
#
# COMPACT_ATOMS: atom_id res chain seq x y z
N MET A 1 -26.35 15.66 26.85
CA MET A 1 -26.21 16.44 25.60
C MET A 1 -24.84 16.12 25.03
N GLU A 2 -24.77 15.29 23.99
CA GLU A 2 -23.50 14.89 23.38
C GLU A 2 -23.01 15.98 22.42
N THR A 3 -21.81 16.49 22.68
CA THR A 3 -21.18 17.56 21.90
C THR A 3 -20.57 16.97 20.64
N VAL A 4 -21.17 17.27 19.48
CA VAL A 4 -20.64 16.96 18.16
C VAL A 4 -19.44 17.86 17.88
N THR A 5 -18.26 17.30 17.65
CA THR A 5 -17.05 18.05 17.25
C THR A 5 -16.74 17.79 15.78
N SER A 6 -16.74 18.85 14.97
CA SER A 6 -16.51 18.79 13.52
C SER A 6 -15.02 18.76 13.18
N GLU A 7 -14.64 17.92 12.22
CA GLU A 7 -13.35 18.05 11.53
C GLU A 7 -13.34 17.37 10.15
N THR A 8 -14.44 17.42 9.38
CA THR A 8 -14.44 17.25 7.91
C THR A 8 -15.82 17.57 7.31
N LYS A 9 -15.85 18.10 6.08
CA LYS A 9 -16.96 18.89 5.50
C LYS A 9 -18.35 18.23 5.37
N ASP A 10 -18.53 16.92 5.65
CA ASP A 10 -19.82 16.25 5.37
C ASP A 10 -20.29 15.23 6.43
N LYS A 11 -19.58 15.03 7.55
CA LYS A 11 -20.01 14.06 8.59
C LYS A 11 -19.76 14.58 9.99
N PHE A 12 -20.77 14.43 10.84
CA PHE A 12 -20.74 14.72 12.26
C PHE A 12 -20.54 13.42 13.02
N TYR A 13 -19.54 13.38 13.91
CA TYR A 13 -19.27 12.23 14.76
C TYR A 13 -19.52 12.59 16.23
N THR A 14 -20.11 11.67 16.99
CA THR A 14 -20.15 11.79 18.45
C THR A 14 -18.76 11.57 19.04
N ARG A 15 -18.57 11.96 20.30
CA ARG A 15 -17.28 11.79 21.00
C ARG A 15 -16.85 10.31 21.04
N ASP A 16 -17.80 9.40 21.18
CA ASP A 16 -17.55 7.96 21.25
C ASP A 16 -17.18 7.39 19.88
N GLU A 17 -17.88 7.80 18.82
CA GLU A 17 -17.54 7.45 17.43
C GLU A 17 -16.13 7.94 17.06
N LEU A 18 -15.76 9.15 17.52
CA LEU A 18 -14.41 9.69 17.31
C LEU A 18 -13.34 8.87 18.06
N GLY A 19 -13.68 8.35 19.24
CA GLY A 19 -12.82 7.45 20.02
C GLY A 19 -12.58 6.12 19.30
N VAL A 20 -13.64 5.52 18.74
CA VAL A 20 -13.57 4.29 17.95
C VAL A 20 -12.74 4.50 16.68
N LEU A 21 -12.99 5.58 15.94
CA LEU A 21 -12.24 5.90 14.71
C LEU A 21 -10.75 6.14 14.97
N ARG A 22 -10.42 6.84 16.06
CA ARG A 22 -9.02 7.05 16.45
C ARG A 22 -8.34 5.74 16.84
N SER A 23 -9.03 4.90 17.62
CA SER A 23 -8.50 3.58 18.03
C SER A 23 -8.25 2.69 16.81
N ALA A 24 -9.23 2.57 15.91
CA ALA A 24 -9.08 1.82 14.66
C ALA A 24 -7.93 2.34 13.78
N LYS A 25 -7.71 3.67 13.73
CA LYS A 25 -6.59 4.26 13.00
C LYS A 25 -5.23 3.98 13.65
N VAL A 26 -5.18 3.93 14.99
CA VAL A 26 -3.97 3.53 15.71
C VAL A 26 -3.69 2.05 15.48
N ASP A 27 -4.70 1.19 15.61
CA ASP A 27 -4.57 -0.26 15.38
C ASP A 27 -4.12 -0.58 13.95
N ALA A 28 -4.68 0.11 12.95
CA ALA A 28 -4.25 -0.01 11.56
C ALA A 28 -2.78 0.40 11.38
N LYS A 29 -2.33 1.50 11.99
CA LYS A 29 -0.92 1.91 11.95
C LYS A 29 0.02 0.93 12.67
N VAL A 30 -0.43 0.37 13.79
CA VAL A 30 0.31 -0.67 14.52
C VAL A 30 0.41 -1.93 13.67
N SER A 31 -0.66 -2.27 12.95
CA SER A 31 -0.70 -3.37 11.97
C SER A 31 0.28 -3.14 10.82
N ASP A 32 0.34 -1.94 10.24
CA ASP A 32 1.28 -1.63 9.14
C ASP A 32 2.73 -1.76 9.60
N ALA A 33 3.07 -1.23 10.79
CA ALA A 33 4.41 -1.34 11.36
C ALA A 33 4.78 -2.77 11.78
N ALA A 34 3.80 -3.59 12.18
CA ALA A 34 4.00 -5.00 12.46
C ALA A 34 4.20 -5.78 11.15
N TYR A 35 3.43 -5.46 10.11
CA TYR A 35 3.54 -6.06 8.78
C TYR A 35 4.89 -5.76 8.13
N LEU A 36 5.35 -4.50 8.16
CA LEU A 36 6.66 -4.12 7.65
C LEU A 36 7.82 -4.81 8.40
N ARG A 37 7.68 -5.03 9.72
CA ARG A 37 8.66 -5.81 10.49
C ARG A 37 8.64 -7.30 10.17
N ALA A 38 7.47 -7.84 9.83
CA ALA A 38 7.33 -9.24 9.45
C ALA A 38 7.83 -9.54 8.03
N HIS A 39 7.92 -8.51 7.18
CA HIS A 39 8.26 -8.62 5.77
C HIS A 39 9.49 -7.75 5.41
N PRO A 40 10.70 -8.12 5.86
CA PRO A 40 11.93 -7.38 5.56
C PRO A 40 12.23 -7.28 4.05
N GLU A 41 11.72 -8.21 3.24
CA GLU A 41 11.81 -8.17 1.77
C GLU A 41 11.16 -6.92 1.16
N LEU A 42 10.19 -6.31 1.85
CA LEU A 42 9.57 -5.07 1.39
C LEU A 42 10.51 -3.88 1.50
N GLU A 43 11.43 -3.90 2.47
CA GLU A 43 12.41 -2.82 2.65
C GLU A 43 13.37 -2.76 1.46
N GLU A 44 13.83 -3.92 0.96
CA GLU A 44 14.67 -4.00 -0.25
C GLU A 44 13.94 -3.50 -1.50
N ILE A 45 12.65 -3.83 -1.64
CA ILE A 45 11.82 -3.40 -2.76
C ILE A 45 11.63 -1.88 -2.74
N VAL A 46 11.34 -1.33 -1.55
CA VAL A 46 11.16 0.11 -1.34
C VAL A 46 12.48 0.86 -1.57
N GLU A 47 13.60 0.34 -1.07
CA GLU A 47 14.93 0.92 -1.28
C GLU A 47 15.29 0.95 -2.77
N SER A 48 15.04 -0.14 -3.50
CA SER A 48 15.24 -0.22 -4.95
C SER A 48 14.44 0.86 -5.69
N LEU A 49 13.17 1.04 -5.32
CA LEU A 49 12.33 2.10 -5.90
C LEU A 49 12.88 3.50 -5.58
N TYR A 50 13.29 3.75 -4.34
CA TYR A 50 13.87 5.04 -3.94
C TYR A 50 15.14 5.35 -4.73
N ARG A 51 16.03 4.37 -4.92
CA ARG A 51 17.24 4.52 -5.74
C ARG A 51 16.89 4.87 -7.18
N SER A 52 15.91 4.20 -7.78
CA SER A 52 15.43 4.51 -9.13
C SER A 52 14.83 5.93 -9.25
N VAL A 53 14.02 6.35 -8.28
CA VAL A 53 13.42 7.70 -8.26
C VAL A 53 14.50 8.77 -8.10
N LEU A 54 15.48 8.57 -7.21
CA LEU A 54 16.57 9.53 -7.00
C LEU A 54 17.51 9.62 -8.21
N ALA A 55 17.71 8.53 -8.94
CA ALA A 55 18.51 8.50 -10.15
C ALA A 55 17.81 9.17 -11.34
N SER A 56 16.54 8.84 -11.58
CA SER A 56 15.78 9.33 -12.73
C SER A 56 15.19 10.73 -12.50
N LYS A 57 14.91 11.10 -11.23
CA LYS A 57 14.24 12.34 -10.82
C LYS A 57 13.00 12.65 -11.69
N PRO A 58 12.03 11.72 -11.77
CA PRO A 58 10.86 11.90 -12.61
C PRO A 58 10.06 13.14 -12.15
N PRO A 59 9.45 13.90 -13.08
CA PRO A 59 8.54 14.98 -12.72
C PRO A 59 7.41 14.48 -11.82
N LYS A 60 6.95 15.32 -10.88
CA LYS A 60 5.87 14.94 -9.93
C LYS A 60 4.62 14.40 -10.63
N ALA A 61 4.27 14.96 -11.80
CA ALA A 61 3.13 14.51 -12.62
C ALA A 61 3.30 13.09 -13.16
N GLN A 62 4.53 12.60 -13.31
CA GLN A 62 4.86 11.27 -13.84
C GLN A 62 5.33 10.29 -12.77
N LEU A 63 5.46 10.72 -11.51
CA LEU A 63 5.97 9.87 -10.43
C LEU A 63 5.16 8.57 -10.28
N TYR A 64 3.83 8.65 -10.32
CA TYR A 64 2.97 7.47 -10.23
C TYR A 64 3.17 6.50 -11.40
N ARG A 65 3.36 7.03 -12.61
CA ARG A 65 3.64 6.22 -13.80
C ARG A 65 4.99 5.54 -13.69
N PHE A 66 6.01 6.28 -13.27
CA PHE A 66 7.37 5.77 -13.06
C PHE A 66 7.39 4.64 -12.02
N VAL A 67 6.70 4.83 -10.89
CA VAL A 67 6.58 3.82 -9.83
C VAL A 67 5.89 2.56 -10.37
N ALA A 68 4.79 2.71 -11.12
CA ALA A 68 4.07 1.59 -11.72
C ALA A 68 4.94 0.82 -12.74
N GLU A 69 5.72 1.52 -13.56
CA GLU A 69 6.64 0.92 -14.52
C GLU A 69 7.78 0.15 -13.80
N HIS A 70 8.36 0.72 -12.74
CA HIS A 70 9.39 0.05 -11.92
C HIS A 70 8.88 -1.25 -11.30
N PHE A 71 7.66 -1.26 -10.74
CA PHE A 71 7.06 -2.48 -10.19
C PHE A 71 6.72 -3.51 -11.27
N ARG A 72 6.26 -3.07 -12.45
CA ARG A 72 6.00 -3.96 -13.58
C ARG A 72 7.29 -4.66 -14.02
N GLU A 73 8.40 -3.95 -14.10
CA GLU A 73 9.71 -4.52 -14.44
C GLU A 73 10.20 -5.48 -13.36
N LEU A 74 10.05 -5.11 -12.09
CA LEU A 74 10.42 -5.96 -10.95
C LEU A 74 9.62 -7.28 -10.94
N HIS A 75 8.33 -7.23 -11.29
CA HIS A 75 7.49 -8.41 -11.43
C HIS A 75 7.86 -9.26 -12.66
N ALA A 76 8.14 -8.62 -13.80
CA ALA A 76 8.57 -9.33 -15.01
C ALA A 76 9.89 -10.09 -14.80
N LYS A 77 10.83 -9.48 -14.05
CA LYS A 77 12.11 -10.09 -13.70
C LYS A 77 11.98 -11.29 -12.75
N ARG A 78 10.95 -11.29 -11.90
CA ARG A 78 10.61 -12.47 -11.07
C ARG A 78 9.95 -13.58 -11.89
N GLY A 79 9.11 -13.23 -12.86
CA GLY A 79 8.45 -14.19 -13.74
C GLY A 79 9.38 -14.87 -14.76
N SER A 80 10.58 -14.33 -14.99
CA SER A 80 11.60 -14.96 -15.85
C SER A 80 12.47 -16.00 -15.16
N ASP A 81 12.41 -16.13 -13.82
CA ASP A 81 13.27 -17.02 -13.03
C ASP A 81 12.52 -18.16 -12.30
N GLY A 82 11.21 -18.36 -12.52
CA GLY A 82 10.48 -19.44 -11.85
C GLY A 82 9.04 -19.68 -12.32
N ASP A 83 8.85 -20.88 -12.86
CA ASP A 83 7.61 -21.68 -12.94
C ASP A 83 6.35 -21.12 -13.64
N ASN A 84 6.13 -21.66 -14.84
CA ASN A 84 4.95 -22.43 -15.26
C ASN A 84 3.80 -22.56 -14.23
N VAL A 85 3.04 -21.50 -14.00
CA VAL A 85 1.71 -21.63 -13.37
C VAL A 85 0.74 -22.12 -14.43
N GLU A 86 0.62 -23.45 -14.51
CA GLU A 86 -0.43 -24.14 -15.24
C GLU A 86 -1.79 -23.65 -14.71
N VAL A 87 -2.42 -22.72 -15.44
CA VAL A 87 -3.80 -22.30 -15.22
C VAL A 87 -4.66 -23.51 -15.54
N ARG A 88 -4.94 -24.35 -14.53
CA ARG A 88 -5.98 -25.37 -14.61
C ARG A 88 -7.29 -24.66 -14.89
N LYS A 89 -7.71 -24.69 -16.16
CA LYS A 89 -9.07 -24.40 -16.58
C LYS A 89 -9.95 -25.46 -15.95
N ASN A 90 -10.56 -25.15 -14.81
CA ASN A 90 -11.66 -25.95 -14.31
C ASN A 90 -12.83 -25.73 -15.27
N SER A 91 -12.99 -26.68 -16.18
CA SER A 91 -14.18 -26.88 -16.99
C SER A 91 -15.32 -27.22 -16.02
N CYS A 92 -16.28 -26.31 -15.84
CA CYS A 92 -17.59 -26.69 -15.34
C CYS A 92 -18.42 -27.12 -16.55
N GLU A 93 -18.65 -28.43 -16.65
CA GLU A 93 -19.78 -29.01 -17.39
C GLU A 93 -21.10 -28.69 -16.69
#